data_AF-A0A2Z4AB73-F1
#
_entry.id   AF-A0A2Z4AB73-F1
#
_cell.length_a   1.000
_cell.length_b   1.000
_cell.length_c   1.000
_cell.angle_alpha   90.00
_cell.angle_beta   90.00
_cell.angle_gamma   90.00
#
_symmetry.space_group_name_H-M   'P 1'
#
loop_
_entity.id
_entity.type
_entity.pdbx_description
1 polymer ?
#
loop_
_entity_poly.entity_id
_entity_poly.type
_entity_poly.pdbx_seq_one_letter_code
_entity_poly.pdbx_strand_id
1 'polypeptide(L)'
;MSNFLTEWILPTARGDPYRRAAIMYLIYGIVYLLGAILQITPERMGVFFGFVPWWAFYLLGMLSVVFLPFLVWCRLKWFTRVLAFGPAIKSISLVFKQYRILVTGETPLFYNWLFIFVALFAAIHLFQAGWGCCRQT
;
A
#
# COMPACT_ATOMS: atom_id res chain seq x y z
N MET A 1 -9.08 16.43 -37.56
CA MET A 1 -8.11 16.78 -36.50
C MET A 1 -8.79 17.05 -35.14
N SER A 2 -9.84 16.31 -34.78
CA SER A 2 -10.62 16.53 -33.54
C SER A 2 -10.45 15.42 -32.49
N ASN A 3 -9.64 14.39 -32.75
CA ASN A 3 -9.50 13.24 -31.84
C ASN A 3 -8.32 13.34 -30.86
N PHE A 4 -7.42 14.31 -31.02
CA PHE A 4 -6.23 14.41 -30.16
C PHE A 4 -6.54 15.02 -28.79
N LEU A 5 -7.49 15.96 -28.70
CA LEU A 5 -7.83 16.62 -27.43
C LEU A 5 -8.74 15.76 -26.54
N THR A 6 -9.58 14.93 -27.14
CA THR A 6 -10.53 14.07 -26.42
C THR A 6 -9.84 12.94 -25.66
N GLU A 7 -8.72 12.44 -26.19
CA GLU A 7 -7.92 11.34 -25.59
C GLU A 7 -7.16 11.78 -24.32
N TRP A 8 -6.85 13.07 -24.19
CA TRP A 8 -6.19 13.63 -23.00
C TRP A 8 -7.18 14.14 -21.94
N ILE A 9 -8.39 14.54 -22.34
CA ILE A 9 -9.38 15.17 -21.46
C ILE A 9 -10.38 14.15 -20.89
N LEU A 10 -10.74 13.11 -21.66
CA LEU A 10 -11.63 12.06 -21.19
C LEU A 10 -10.79 10.81 -20.87
N PRO A 11 -10.54 10.47 -19.60
CA PRO A 11 -10.03 9.14 -19.29
C PRO A 11 -11.03 8.16 -19.90
N THR A 12 -10.57 7.34 -20.86
CA THR A 12 -11.33 6.21 -21.37
C THR A 12 -11.94 5.50 -20.17
N ALA A 13 -13.22 5.13 -20.24
CA ALA A 13 -14.04 4.68 -19.11
C ALA A 13 -13.47 3.46 -18.32
N ARG A 14 -12.32 2.91 -18.75
CA ARG A 14 -11.41 2.09 -17.94
C ARG A 14 -10.07 2.81 -17.77
N GLY A 15 -9.96 3.67 -16.76
CA GLY A 15 -8.68 4.31 -16.43
C GLY A 15 -7.57 3.29 -16.20
N ASP A 16 -6.33 3.63 -16.55
CA ASP A 16 -5.16 2.73 -16.50
C ASP A 16 -5.09 1.99 -15.15
N PRO A 17 -5.21 0.64 -15.14
CA PRO A 17 -5.23 -0.14 -13.91
C PRO A 17 -3.93 0.01 -13.11
N TYR A 18 -2.78 0.20 -13.77
CA TYR A 18 -1.50 0.42 -13.09
C TYR A 18 -1.47 1.78 -12.40
N ARG A 19 -2.00 2.82 -13.04
CA ARG A 19 -2.08 4.16 -12.44
C ARG A 19 -2.98 4.17 -11.21
N ARG A 20 -4.15 3.51 -11.29
CA ARG A 20 -5.06 3.35 -10.14
C ARG A 20 -4.39 2.56 -9.01
N ALA A 21 -3.73 1.44 -9.34
CA ALA A 21 -3.02 0.62 -8.37
C ALA A 21 -1.87 1.37 -7.69
N ALA A 22 -1.10 2.15 -8.45
CA ALA A 22 -0.03 3.00 -7.92
C ALA A 22 -0.58 4.04 -6.91
N ILE A 23 -1.67 4.73 -7.25
CA ILE A 23 -2.30 5.70 -6.34
C ILE A 23 -2.81 5.01 -5.06
N MET A 24 -3.48 3.87 -5.19
CA MET A 24 -3.97 3.13 -4.01
C MET A 24 -2.81 2.62 -3.16
N TYR A 25 -1.72 2.17 -3.77
CA TYR A 25 -0.53 1.75 -3.05
C TYR A 25 0.19 2.93 -2.37
N LEU A 26 0.22 4.11 -2.99
CA LEU A 26 0.73 5.33 -2.37
C LEU A 26 -0.09 5.70 -1.12
N ILE A 27 -1.42 5.69 -1.21
CA ILE A 27 -2.31 5.94 -0.07
C ILE A 27 -2.04 4.91 1.04
N TYR A 28 -1.94 3.63 0.70
CA TYR A 28 -1.56 2.58 1.64
C TYR A 28 -0.21 2.86 2.31
N GLY A 29 0.80 3.26 1.54
CA GLY A 29 2.13 3.60 2.05
C GLY A 29 2.12 4.78 3.02
N ILE A 30 1.38 5.85 2.68
CA ILE A 30 1.23 7.04 3.54
C ILE A 30 0.55 6.65 4.86
N VAL A 31 -0.57 5.93 4.79
CA VAL A 31 -1.27 5.47 6.00
C VAL A 31 -0.35 4.58 6.84
N TYR A 32 0.36 3.63 6.22
CA TYR A 32 1.31 2.78 6.93
C TYR A 32 2.40 3.58 7.66
N LEU A 33 3.01 4.56 6.99
CA LEU A 33 4.04 5.41 7.56
C LEU A 33 3.51 6.25 8.73
N LEU A 34 2.31 6.82 8.58
CA LEU A 34 1.64 7.55 9.68
C LEU A 34 1.40 6.64 10.88
N GLY A 35 0.94 5.41 10.66
CA GLY A 35 0.78 4.42 11.74
C GLY A 35 2.08 4.07 12.43
N ALA A 36 3.18 3.96 11.68
CA ALA A 36 4.50 3.73 12.26
C ALA A 36 4.94 4.89 13.16
N ILE A 37 4.75 6.13 12.69
CA ILE A 37 5.07 7.36 13.44
C ILE A 37 4.21 7.47 14.71
N LEU A 38 2.90 7.24 14.61
CA LEU A 38 1.98 7.32 15.75
C LEU A 38 2.22 6.24 16.81
N GLN A 39 2.79 5.11 16.43
CA GLN A 39 3.11 3.99 17.33
C GLN A 39 4.59 3.98 17.74
N ILE A 40 5.26 5.12 17.63
CA ILE A 40 6.63 5.23 18.09
C ILE A 40 6.64 5.24 19.62
N THR A 41 7.38 4.31 20.21
CA THR A 41 7.60 4.23 21.66
C THR A 41 9.10 4.34 21.93
N PRO A 42 9.52 4.77 23.14
CA PRO A 42 10.94 4.83 23.51
C PRO A 42 11.67 3.51 23.30
N GLU A 43 10.99 2.38 23.54
CA GLU A 43 11.48 1.02 23.30
C GLU A 43 11.79 0.75 21.82
N ARG A 44 11.03 1.35 20.90
CA ARG A 44 11.25 1.25 19.44
C ARG A 44 12.32 2.22 18.92
N MET A 45 12.73 3.20 19.73
CA MET A 45 13.78 4.16 19.40
C MET A 45 15.19 3.62 19.72
N GLY A 46 15.36 2.30 19.80
CA GLY A 46 16.65 1.65 20.01
C GLY A 46 17.50 1.54 18.73
N VAL A 47 18.80 1.28 18.91
CA VAL A 47 19.69 0.93 17.79
C VAL A 47 19.46 -0.54 17.43
N PHE A 48 19.05 -0.80 16.19
CA PHE A 48 18.87 -2.17 15.69
C PHE A 48 20.22 -2.78 15.31
N PHE A 49 20.43 -4.04 15.70
CA PHE A 49 21.68 -4.80 15.48
C PHE A 49 22.96 -4.10 15.99
N GLY A 50 22.84 -3.12 16.89
CA GLY A 50 23.97 -2.40 17.48
C GLY A 50 24.58 -1.30 16.61
N PHE A 51 24.13 -1.11 15.36
CA PHE A 51 24.67 -0.06 14.47
C PHE A 51 23.61 0.71 13.66
N VAL A 52 22.42 0.16 13.41
CA VAL A 52 21.40 0.85 12.60
C VAL A 52 20.54 1.73 13.50
N PRO A 53 20.59 3.07 13.34
CA PRO A 53 19.69 3.93 14.11
C PRO A 53 18.24 3.72 13.67
N TRP A 54 17.31 3.70 14.63
CA TRP A 54 15.89 3.45 14.36
C TRP A 54 15.29 4.37 13.28
N TRP A 55 15.75 5.63 13.19
CA TRP A 55 15.24 6.60 12.22
C TRP A 55 15.56 6.21 10.77
N ALA A 56 16.59 5.37 10.53
CA ALA A 56 16.92 4.88 9.19
C ALA A 56 15.76 4.08 8.58
N PHE A 57 15.00 3.33 9.39
CA PHE A 57 13.81 2.61 8.93
C PHE A 57 12.70 3.56 8.46
N TYR A 58 12.58 4.74 9.07
CA TYR A 58 11.61 5.75 8.65
C TYR A 58 12.00 6.41 7.33
N LEU A 59 13.30 6.67 7.11
CA LEU A 59 13.79 7.16 5.82
C LEU A 59 13.61 6.13 4.71
N LEU A 60 13.95 4.86 4.97
CA LEU A 60 13.73 3.77 4.02
C LEU A 60 12.23 3.57 3.75
N GLY A 61 11.41 3.68 4.79
CA GLY A 61 9.95 3.68 4.67
C GLY A 61 9.46 4.80 3.76
N MET A 62 9.89 6.05 4.01
CA MET A 62 9.53 7.22 3.21
C MET A 62 9.95 7.06 1.74
N LEU A 63 11.18 6.60 1.49
CA LEU A 63 11.67 6.32 0.15
C LEU A 63 10.79 5.26 -0.54
N SER A 64 10.43 4.20 0.17
CA SER A 64 9.57 3.13 -0.34
C SER A 64 8.15 3.62 -0.67
N VAL A 65 7.58 4.52 0.14
CA VAL A 65 6.25 5.11 -0.09
C VAL A 65 6.21 5.87 -1.42
N VAL A 66 7.31 6.48 -1.86
CA VAL A 66 7.35 7.21 -3.14
C VAL A 66 7.80 6.29 -4.29
N PHE A 67 8.83 5.50 -4.07
CA PHE A 67 9.49 4.73 -5.12
C PHE A 67 8.66 3.51 -5.58
N LEU A 68 8.03 2.78 -4.66
CA LEU A 68 7.29 1.57 -5.02
C LEU A 68 6.03 1.89 -5.86
N PRO A 69 5.19 2.91 -5.56
CA PRO A 69 4.13 3.34 -6.47
C PRO A 69 4.64 3.73 -7.85
N PHE A 70 5.80 4.40 -7.94
CA PHE A 70 6.40 4.77 -9.22
C PHE A 70 6.72 3.54 -10.06
N LEU A 71 7.28 2.48 -9.47
CA LEU A 71 7.53 1.22 -10.17
C LEU A 71 6.23 0.52 -10.65
N VAL A 72 5.15 0.61 -9.87
CA VAL A 72 3.82 0.13 -10.30
C VAL A 72 3.32 0.95 -11.48
N TRP A 73 3.51 2.29 -11.44
CA TRP A 73 3.13 3.20 -12.51
C TRP A 73 3.91 2.91 -13.81
N CYS A 74 5.19 2.53 -13.71
CA CYS A 74 6.01 2.07 -14.83
C CYS A 74 5.56 0.73 -15.42
N ARG A 75 4.45 0.15 -14.94
CA ARG A 75 3.81 -1.07 -15.45
C ARG A 75 4.70 -2.32 -15.37
N LEU A 76 5.62 -2.38 -14.40
CA LEU A 76 6.38 -3.60 -14.13
C LEU A 76 5.44 -4.69 -13.55
N LYS A 77 4.96 -5.57 -14.43
CA LYS A 77 3.93 -6.58 -14.08
C LYS A 77 4.39 -7.52 -12.97
N TRP A 78 5.57 -8.12 -13.10
CA TRP A 78 6.07 -9.09 -12.13
C TRP A 78 6.25 -8.45 -10.74
N PHE A 79 6.78 -7.24 -10.70
CA PHE A 79 6.88 -6.46 -9.46
C PHE A 79 5.52 -6.19 -8.84
N THR A 80 4.55 -5.71 -9.63
CA THR A 80 3.17 -5.44 -9.18
C THR A 80 2.51 -6.68 -8.58
N ARG A 81 2.77 -7.85 -9.18
CA ARG A 81 2.29 -9.15 -8.70
C ARG A 81 2.85 -9.51 -7.33
N VAL A 82 4.17 -9.43 -7.19
CA VAL A 82 4.85 -9.71 -5.92
C VAL A 82 4.40 -8.71 -4.85
N LEU A 83 4.28 -7.44 -5.22
CA LEU A 83 3.88 -6.37 -4.31
C LEU A 83 2.46 -6.54 -3.77
N ALA A 84 1.53 -7.11 -4.55
CA ALA A 84 0.15 -7.34 -4.14
C ALA A 84 0.03 -8.21 -2.87
N PHE A 85 0.97 -9.14 -2.67
CA PHE A 85 0.98 -10.01 -1.48
C PHE A 85 1.29 -9.23 -0.20
N GLY A 86 2.06 -8.14 -0.27
CA GLY A 86 2.43 -7.36 0.91
C GLY A 86 1.20 -6.80 1.65
N PRO A 87 0.38 -5.94 1.01
CA PRO A 87 -0.84 -5.42 1.63
C PRO A 87 -1.85 -6.51 1.97
N ALA A 88 -1.94 -7.59 1.18
CA ALA A 88 -2.85 -8.71 1.45
C ALA A 88 -2.46 -9.48 2.73
N ILE A 89 -1.18 -9.83 2.88
CA ILE A 89 -0.69 -10.47 4.12
C ILE A 89 -0.88 -9.51 5.29
N LYS A 90 -0.65 -8.21 5.09
CA LYS A 90 -0.81 -7.21 6.15
C LYS A 90 -2.27 -7.07 6.60
N SER A 91 -3.23 -7.05 5.70
CA SER A 91 -4.65 -6.99 6.06
C SER A 91 -5.06 -8.23 6.85
N ILE A 92 -4.66 -9.43 6.40
CA ILE A 92 -4.91 -10.69 7.11
C ILE A 92 -4.31 -10.66 8.53
N SER A 93 -3.03 -10.25 8.64
CA SER A 93 -2.35 -10.14 9.94
C SER A 93 -3.07 -9.19 10.90
N LEU A 94 -3.57 -8.05 10.40
CA LEU A 94 -4.33 -7.10 11.21
C LEU A 94 -5.70 -7.63 11.60
N VAL A 95 -6.40 -8.36 10.73
CA VAL A 95 -7.67 -9.02 11.07
C VAL A 95 -7.45 -10.01 12.22
N PHE A 96 -6.41 -10.86 12.16
CA PHE A 96 -6.07 -11.78 13.25
C PHE A 96 -5.73 -11.04 14.55
N LYS A 97 -4.95 -9.95 14.46
CA LYS A 97 -4.64 -9.11 15.62
C LYS A 97 -5.91 -8.53 16.25
N GLN A 98 -6.82 -8.02 15.42
CA GLN A 98 -8.06 -7.41 15.87
C GLN A 98 -9.02 -8.44 16.48
N TYR A 99 -9.13 -9.62 15.86
CA TYR A 99 -9.86 -10.74 16.43
C TYR A 99 -9.35 -11.12 17.82
N ARG A 100 -8.03 -11.23 17.98
CA ARG A 100 -7.41 -11.52 19.29
C ARG A 100 -7.75 -10.46 20.33
N ILE A 101 -7.66 -9.17 19.98
CA ILE A 101 -7.99 -8.04 20.87
C ILE A 101 -9.46 -8.10 21.32
N LEU A 102 -10.38 -8.42 20.40
CA LEU A 102 -11.81 -8.57 20.72
C LEU A 102 -12.06 -9.75 21.66
N VAL A 103 -11.36 -10.87 21.48
CA VAL A 103 -11.48 -12.06 22.34
C VAL A 103 -10.89 -11.82 23.73
N THR A 104 -9.83 -11.01 23.86
CA THR A 104 -9.23 -10.67 25.16
C THR A 104 -9.97 -9.55 25.89
N GLY A 105 -11.02 -8.96 25.31
CA GLY A 105 -11.78 -7.87 25.92
C GLY A 105 -11.05 -6.52 25.92
N GLU A 106 -9.95 -6.40 25.17
CA GLU A 106 -9.23 -5.15 25.01
C GLU A 106 -9.96 -4.21 24.04
N THR A 107 -9.76 -2.89 24.18
CA THR A 107 -10.41 -1.91 23.31
C THR A 107 -9.87 -2.02 21.87
N PRO A 108 -10.73 -2.27 20.86
CA PRO A 108 -10.31 -2.36 19.48
C PRO A 108 -9.78 -1.01 18.97
N LEU A 109 -8.56 -1.00 18.45
CA LEU A 109 -7.98 0.20 17.83
C LEU A 109 -8.67 0.51 16.51
N PHE A 110 -9.42 1.61 16.43
CA PHE A 110 -10.10 2.07 15.21
C PHE A 110 -9.14 2.22 14.02
N TYR A 111 -7.91 2.67 14.30
CA TYR A 111 -6.84 2.77 13.32
C TYR A 111 -6.56 1.45 12.58
N ASN A 112 -6.59 0.30 13.28
CA ASN A 112 -6.35 -1.00 12.65
C ASN A 112 -7.45 -1.33 11.63
N TRP A 113 -8.71 -0.99 11.91
CA TRP A 113 -9.82 -1.19 10.99
C TRP A 113 -9.65 -0.36 9.72
N LEU A 114 -9.38 0.95 9.88
CA LEU A 114 -9.07 1.83 8.74
C LEU A 114 -7.92 1.24 7.90
N PHE A 115 -6.86 0.78 8.57
CA PHE A 115 -5.70 0.28 7.87
C PHE A 115 -5.94 -1.07 7.16
N ILE A 116 -6.77 -1.96 7.73
CA ILE A 116 -7.26 -3.18 7.05
C ILE A 116 -7.96 -2.81 5.75
N PHE A 117 -8.90 -1.85 5.79
CA PHE A 117 -9.63 -1.41 4.61
C PHE A 117 -8.68 -0.88 3.53
N VAL A 118 -7.79 0.05 3.88
CA VAL A 118 -6.84 0.64 2.92
C VAL A 118 -5.92 -0.43 2.32
N ALA A 119 -5.40 -1.34 3.15
CA ALA A 119 -4.53 -2.43 2.71
C ALA A 119 -5.25 -3.40 1.75
N LEU A 120 -6.49 -3.74 2.04
CA LEU A 120 -7.32 -4.61 1.20
C LEU A 120 -7.61 -3.95 -0.16
N PHE A 121 -8.00 -2.67 -0.17
CA PHE A 121 -8.24 -1.94 -1.41
C PHE A 121 -6.97 -1.84 -2.27
N ALA A 122 -5.82 -1.55 -1.67
CA ALA A 122 -4.54 -1.54 -2.39
C ALA A 122 -4.20 -2.92 -2.96
N ALA A 123 -4.39 -4.00 -2.17
CA ALA A 123 -4.16 -5.37 -2.63
C ALA A 123 -5.04 -5.73 -3.84
N ILE A 124 -6.33 -5.40 -3.80
CA ILE A 124 -7.27 -5.68 -4.90
C ILE A 124 -6.84 -4.95 -6.17
N HIS A 125 -6.49 -3.67 -6.08
CA HIS A 125 -6.08 -2.90 -7.26
C HIS A 125 -4.73 -3.37 -7.83
N LEU A 126 -3.78 -3.73 -6.97
CA LEU A 126 -2.52 -4.35 -7.40
C LEU A 126 -2.75 -5.72 -8.06
N PHE A 127 -3.66 -6.53 -7.52
CA PHE A 127 -4.01 -7.81 -8.09
C PHE A 127 -4.67 -7.64 -9.47
N GLN A 128 -5.59 -6.70 -9.60
CA GLN A 128 -6.21 -6.32 -10.87
C GLN A 128 -5.18 -5.78 -11.88
N ALA A 129 -4.19 -4.99 -11.45
CA ALA A 129 -3.14 -4.52 -12.35
C ALA A 129 -2.14 -5.64 -12.72
N GLY A 130 -1.83 -6.55 -11.80
CA GLY A 130 -0.87 -7.64 -12.02
C GLY A 130 -1.42 -8.82 -12.83
N TRP A 131 -2.70 -9.17 -12.64
CA TRP A 131 -3.36 -10.34 -13.23
C TRP A 131 -4.62 -10.01 -14.03
N GLY A 132 -5.23 -8.83 -13.85
CA GLY A 132 -6.33 -8.39 -14.69
C GLY A 132 -5.89 -8.33 -16.14
N CYS A 133 -6.62 -9.05 -16.99
CA CYS A 133 -6.27 -9.36 -18.37
C CYS A 133 -5.63 -8.19 -19.14
N CYS A 134 -4.52 -8.50 -19.81
CA CYS A 134 -4.33 -8.01 -21.17
C CYS A 134 -5.57 -8.39 -22.00
N ARG A 135 -6.60 -7.54 -22.04
CA ARG A 135 -7.32 -7.31 -23.30
C ARG A 135 -6.77 -6.03 -23.88
N GLN A 136 -5.58 -6.16 -24.46
CA GLN A 136 -5.19 -5.29 -25.55
C GLN A 136 -5.32 -6.17 -26.80
N THR A 137 -6.47 -6.02 -27.44
CA THR A 137 -6.65 -6.18 -28.89
C THR A 137 -5.59 -5.38 -29.64
#